data_AF-A0A1J1CEL7-F1
#
_entry.id   AF-A0A1J1CEL7-F1
#
_cell.length_a   1.000
_cell.length_b   1.000
_cell.length_c   1.000
_cell.angle_alpha   90.00
_cell.angle_beta   90.00
_cell.angle_gamma   90.00
#
_symmetry.space_group_name_H-M   'P 1'
#
loop_
_entity.id
_entity.type
_entity.pdbx_description
1 polymer ?
#
loop_
_entity_poly.entity_id
_entity_poly.type
_entity_poly.pdbx_seq_one_letter_code
_entity_poly.pdbx_strand_id
1 'polypeptide(L)'
;MITVELVEEKSAWHKKENYIPKNKIVMLRIDYGEIDLAMKVKSFGGKWNRKERAWELRFDAVQALGLEDRIVGERRLRNESKKQPS
;
A
#
# COMPACT_ATOMS: atom_id res chain seq x y z
N MET A 1 5.37 41.57 -7.07
CA MET A 1 5.87 40.53 -8.00
C MET A 1 6.26 39.34 -7.15
N ILE A 2 5.52 38.23 -7.21
CA ILE A 2 5.73 37.06 -6.33
C ILE A 2 5.86 35.85 -7.26
N THR A 3 7.04 35.24 -7.25
CA THR A 3 7.37 34.01 -7.96
C THR A 3 6.83 32.84 -7.15
N VAL A 4 5.91 32.08 -7.74
CA VAL A 4 5.31 30.90 -7.12
C VAL A 4 6.13 29.69 -7.56
N GLU A 5 6.85 29.06 -6.63
CA GLU A 5 7.55 27.80 -6.85
C GLU A 5 6.51 26.69 -6.97
N LEU A 6 6.26 26.24 -8.20
CA LEU A 6 5.31 25.16 -8.51
C LEU A 6 5.93 23.84 -8.03
N VAL A 7 5.49 23.35 -6.87
CA VAL A 7 5.77 21.98 -6.42
C VAL A 7 5.03 21.03 -7.36
N GLU A 8 5.75 20.41 -8.29
CA GLU A 8 5.21 19.38 -9.18
C GLU A 8 4.85 18.13 -8.35
N GLU A 9 3.62 18.11 -7.83
CA GLU A 9 2.94 16.86 -7.46
C GLU A 9 2.80 16.02 -8.73
N LYS A 10 3.63 14.97 -8.83
CA LYS A 10 3.63 14.01 -9.94
C LYS A 10 2.29 13.27 -10.03
N SER A 11 1.30 13.90 -10.64
CA SER A 11 0.00 13.29 -10.92
C SER A 11 0.08 12.57 -12.27
N ALA A 12 0.46 11.30 -12.23
CA ALA A 12 0.56 10.45 -13.42
C ALA A 12 -0.82 9.84 -13.78
N TRP A 13 -1.44 10.40 -14.83
CA TRP A 13 -2.36 9.79 -15.79
C TRP A 13 -3.43 8.78 -15.29
N HIS A 14 -4.68 9.27 -15.29
CA HIS A 14 -5.92 8.51 -15.03
C HIS A 14 -6.19 7.37 -16.02
N LYS A 15 -5.97 6.14 -15.58
CA LYS A 15 -6.77 4.96 -15.93
C LYS A 15 -7.36 4.45 -14.61
N LYS A 16 -8.67 4.18 -14.53
CA LYS A 16 -9.27 3.49 -13.37
C LYS A 16 -8.84 2.01 -13.35
N GLU A 17 -7.54 1.72 -13.43
CA GLU A 17 -6.95 0.38 -13.48
C GLU A 17 -6.53 -0.16 -12.11
N ASN A 18 -6.57 0.66 -11.06
CA ASN A 18 -6.14 0.27 -9.72
C ASN A 18 -7.32 -0.03 -8.79
N TYR A 19 -8.34 -0.75 -9.27
CA TYR A 19 -9.36 -1.31 -8.38
C TYR A 19 -8.73 -2.45 -7.59
N ILE A 20 -8.19 -2.13 -6.41
CA ILE A 20 -7.81 -3.11 -5.41
C ILE A 20 -9.11 -3.59 -4.77
N PRO A 21 -9.53 -4.86 -4.99
CA PRO A 21 -10.75 -5.34 -4.38
C PRO A 21 -10.59 -5.26 -2.87
N LYS A 22 -11.65 -4.81 -2.19
CA LYS A 22 -11.65 -4.51 -0.74
C LYS A 22 -11.08 -5.64 0.12
N ASN A 23 -11.35 -6.88 -0.26
CA ASN A 23 -10.88 -8.09 0.41
C ASN A 23 -9.44 -8.50 0.07
N LYS A 24 -8.71 -7.76 -0.76
CA LYS A 24 -7.32 -8.06 -1.14
C LYS A 24 -6.38 -7.70 0.00
N ILE A 25 -5.38 -8.55 0.20
CA ILE A 25 -4.32 -8.31 1.18
C ILE A 25 -3.22 -7.48 0.52
N VAL A 26 -2.95 -6.32 1.11
CA VAL A 26 -1.87 -5.41 0.73
C VAL A 26 -0.80 -5.40 1.81
N MET A 27 0.40 -5.00 1.43
CA MET A 27 1.54 -4.87 2.31
C MET A 27 1.78 -3.39 2.63
N LEU A 28 1.76 -3.06 3.91
CA LEU A 28 2.03 -1.73 4.45
C LEU A 28 3.43 -1.72 5.04
N ARG A 29 4.17 -0.64 4.79
CA ARG A 29 5.42 -0.38 5.50
C ARG A 29 5.14 0.55 6.68
N ILE A 30 5.45 0.04 7.87
CA ILE A 30 5.31 0.75 9.13
C ILE A 30 6.68 0.72 9.77
N ASP A 31 7.24 1.89 10.03
CA ASP A 31 8.56 2.00 10.65
C ASP A 31 8.50 1.56 12.11
N TYR A 32 9.64 1.09 12.63
CA TYR A 32 9.73 0.53 13.99
C TYR A 32 9.33 1.52 15.10
N GLY A 33 9.40 2.83 14.84
CA GLY A 33 8.97 3.87 15.77
C GLY A 33 7.44 4.08 15.84
N GLU A 34 6.68 3.56 14.87
CA GLU A 34 5.23 3.74 14.78
C GLU A 34 4.46 2.59 15.45
N ILE A 35 4.77 2.33 16.72
CA ILE A 35 4.21 1.21 17.48
C ILE A 35 2.69 1.33 17.59
N ASP A 36 2.15 2.53 17.80
CA ASP A 36 0.70 2.80 17.79
C ASP A 36 0.03 2.41 16.47
N LEU A 37 0.70 2.69 15.34
CA LEU A 37 0.17 2.39 14.02
C LEU A 37 0.23 0.87 13.76
N ALA A 38 1.31 0.21 14.18
CA ALA A 38 1.42 -1.25 14.17
C ALA A 38 0.35 -1.92 15.06
N MET A 39 0.07 -1.36 16.25
CA MET A 39 -0.99 -1.84 17.14
C MET A 39 -2.38 -1.67 16.53
N LYS A 40 -2.66 -0.52 15.90
CA LYS A 40 -3.91 -0.31 15.15
C LYS A 40 -4.05 -1.32 14.01
N VAL A 41 -3.02 -1.48 13.19
CA VAL A 41 -3.04 -2.47 12.10
C VAL A 41 -3.28 -3.87 12.63
N LYS A 42 -2.61 -4.26 13.72
CA LYS A 42 -2.84 -5.54 14.40
C LYS A 42 -4.28 -5.68 14.91
N SER A 43 -4.86 -4.62 15.47
CA SER A 43 -6.25 -4.62 15.96
C SER A 43 -7.28 -4.75 14.82
N PHE A 44 -6.96 -4.28 13.62
CA PHE A 44 -7.76 -4.46 12.41
C PHE A 44 -7.50 -5.83 11.72
N GLY A 45 -6.81 -6.75 12.40
CA GLY A 45 -6.51 -8.09 11.89
C GLY A 45 -5.27 -8.16 10.99
N GLY A 46 -4.44 -7.13 11.01
CA GLY A 46 -3.18 -7.08 10.28
C GLY A 46 -2.17 -8.10 10.79
N LYS A 47 -1.42 -8.69 9.87
CA LYS A 47 -0.41 -9.71 10.15
C LYS A 47 0.97 -9.18 9.82
N TRP A 48 1.91 -9.28 10.76
CA TRP A 48 3.30 -8.93 10.49
C TRP A 48 3.98 -10.01 9.66
N ASN A 49 4.44 -9.67 8.46
CA ASN A 49 5.24 -10.55 7.62
C ASN A 49 6.73 -10.26 7.84
N ARG A 50 7.40 -11.12 8.61
CA ARG A 50 8.83 -11.00 8.93
C ARG A 50 9.74 -11.12 7.71
N LYS A 51 9.31 -11.83 6.65
CA LYS A 51 10.14 -12.04 5.44
C LYS A 51 10.23 -10.75 4.64
N GLU A 52 9.08 -10.12 4.42
CA GLU A 52 8.98 -8.87 3.65
C GLU A 52 9.20 -7.63 4.53
N ARG A 53 9.29 -7.81 5.86
CA ARG A 53 9.34 -6.72 6.86
C ARG A 53 8.21 -5.71 6.64
N ALA A 54 7.03 -6.21 6.35
CA ALA A 54 5.84 -5.43 6.05
C ALA A 54 4.61 -6.00 6.76
N TRP A 55 3.63 -5.15 7.00
CA TRP A 55 2.35 -5.53 7.58
C TRP A 55 1.36 -5.89 6.48
N GLU A 56 0.78 -7.07 6.57
CA GLU A 56 -0.26 -7.55 5.68
C GLU A 56 -1.63 -7.17 6.25
N LEU A 57 -2.37 -6.33 5.55
CA LEU A 57 -3.71 -5.91 5.94
C LEU A 57 -4.65 -5.94 4.74
N ARG A 58 -5.95 -6.12 4.99
CA ARG A 58 -6.96 -6.01 3.94
C ARG A 58 -7.08 -4.57 3.47
N PHE A 59 -7.24 -4.36 2.16
CA PHE A 59 -7.37 -3.03 1.59
C PHE A 59 -8.55 -2.25 2.18
N ASP A 60 -9.67 -2.91 2.52
CA ASP A 60 -10.79 -2.25 3.22
C ASP A 60 -10.39 -1.64 4.57
N ALA A 61 -9.59 -2.35 5.35
CA ALA A 61 -9.09 -1.86 6.63
C ALA A 61 -8.00 -0.79 6.44
N VAL A 62 -7.20 -0.88 5.38
CA VAL A 62 -6.25 0.17 5.01
C VAL A 62 -6.96 1.47 4.66
N GLN A 63 -8.03 1.40 3.88
CA GLN A 63 -8.86 2.54 3.52
C GLN A 63 -9.58 3.11 4.75
N ALA A 64 -10.09 2.26 5.64
CA ALA A 64 -10.70 2.71 6.90
C ALA A 64 -9.69 3.41 7.83
N LEU A 65 -8.42 3.02 7.79
CA LEU A 65 -7.33 3.64 8.54
C LEU A 65 -6.66 4.81 7.81
N GLY A 66 -6.98 5.06 6.54
CA GLY A 66 -6.34 6.08 5.71
C GLY A 66 -4.85 5.81 5.44
N LEU A 67 -4.43 4.54 5.43
CA LEU A 67 -3.02 4.14 5.25
C LEU A 67 -2.67 3.79 3.79
N GLU A 68 -3.49 4.24 2.83
CA GLU A 68 -3.36 3.91 1.40
C GLU A 68 -2.02 4.37 0.81
N ASP A 69 -1.48 5.50 1.30
CA ASP A 69 -0.19 6.06 0.88
C ASP A 69 1.02 5.20 1.31
N ARG A 70 0.84 4.35 2.33
CA ARG A 70 1.90 3.52 2.92
C ARG A 70 1.93 2.10 2.35
N ILE A 71 1.11 1.83 1.35
CA ILE A 71 1.10 0.55 0.64
C ILE A 71 2.38 0.44 -0.18
N VAL A 72 3.26 -0.48 0.20
CA VAL A 72 4.52 -0.75 -0.53
C VAL A 72 4.36 -1.84 -1.59
N GLY A 73 3.23 -2.54 -1.58
CA GLY A 73 2.91 -3.52 -2.60
C GLY A 73 1.64 -4.28 -2.26
N GLU A 74 1.17 -5.06 -3.22
CA GLU A 74 0.09 -6.00 -3.00
C GLU A 74 0.69 -7.38 -2.75
N ARG A 75 0.01 -8.25 -1.99
CA ARG A 75 0.37 -9.67 -1.95
C ARG A 75 0.11 -10.25 -3.35
N ARG A 76 1.14 -10.22 -4.21
CA ARG A 76 1.15 -10.91 -5.49
C ARG A 76 1.04 -12.40 -5.17
N LEU A 77 -0.14 -12.98 -5.39
CA LEU A 77 -0.23 -14.43 -5.51
C LEU A 77 0.75 -14.82 -6.61
N ARG A 78 1.70 -15.67 -6.26
CA ARG A 78 2.84 -16.08 -7.09
C ARG A 78 2.34 -16.90 -8.28
N ASN A 79 1.67 -16.27 -9.23
CA ASN A 79 1.35 -16.81 -10.53
C ASN A 79 2.23 -16.11 -11.57
N GLU A 80 3.53 -16.39 -11.50
CA GLU A 80 4.38 -16.29 -12.70
C GLU A 80 4.02 -17.45 -13.63
N SER A 81 2.92 -17.29 -14.34
CA SER A 81 2.65 -18.05 -15.56
C SER A 81 2.81 -17.11 -16.75
N LYS A 82 4.06 -17.10 -17.25
CA LYS A 82 4.49 -16.93 -18.64
C LYS A 82 4.13 -15.66 -19.42
N LYS A 83 5.16 -15.26 -20.19
CA LYS A 83 5.21 -14.44 -21.42
C LYS A 83 5.31 -12.93 -21.22
N GLN A 84 6.52 -12.44 -21.42
CA GLN A 84 6.73 -11.27 -22.26
C GLN A 84 7.66 -11.72 -23.41
N PRO A 85 7.16 -11.89 -24.64
CA PRO A 85 8.01 -12.14 -25.79
C PRO A 85 8.63 -10.82 -26.26
N SER A 86 9.89 -10.85 -26.63
CA SER A 86 10.44 -9.96 -27.65
C SER A 86 11.52 -10.68 -28.42
#